data_AF-A0A2D4RY54-F1
#
_entry.id   AF-A0A2D4RY54-F1
#
_cell.length_a   1.000
_cell.length_b   1.000
_cell.length_c   1.000
_cell.angle_alpha   90.00
_cell.angle_beta   90.00
_cell.angle_gamma   90.00
#
_symmetry.space_group_name_H-M   'P 1'
#
loop_
_entity.id
_entity.type
_entity.pdbx_description
1 polymer ?
#
loop_
_entity_poly.entity_id
_entity_poly.type
_entity_poly.pdbx_seq_one_letter_code
_entity_poly.pdbx_strand_id
1 'polypeptide(L)'
;MTFLVKKRGKLTYYYEGENPVLSAMVVEKQPDGDLRIHFSGLTGGHSATKVLQLDSVTSMEPAIEVPLVFRCWEYWLQEAGICQSIAEIDFIEIHAFGAQPKSPSPLSDPAGYRKEQERVRTEYAMAYRNFFKEKCPQNGVPARFTVHVVDFPDEAASYEFYGVGLLQQDHVLSDSER
;
A
#
# COMPACT_ATOMS: atom_id res chain seq x y z
N MET A 1 7.62 1.32 -15.61
CA MET A 1 9.01 1.38 -15.13
C MET A 1 9.52 -0.04 -15.07
N THR A 2 10.71 -0.32 -15.60
CA THR A 2 11.24 -1.70 -15.64
C THR A 2 12.02 -2.01 -14.37
N PHE A 3 11.56 -2.98 -13.57
CA PHE A 3 12.28 -3.43 -12.38
C PHE A 3 13.59 -4.14 -12.73
N LEU A 4 14.61 -3.91 -11.90
CA LEU A 4 15.71 -4.86 -11.74
C LEU A 4 15.24 -5.98 -10.82
N VAL A 5 15.58 -7.23 -11.18
CA VAL A 5 15.10 -8.43 -10.49
C VAL A 5 16.28 -9.24 -9.97
N LYS A 6 16.23 -9.61 -8.68
CA LYS A 6 17.22 -10.51 -8.06
C LYS A 6 16.50 -11.69 -7.42
N LYS A 7 16.95 -12.91 -7.74
CA LYS A 7 16.41 -14.15 -7.15
C LYS A 7 17.41 -14.75 -6.17
N ARG A 8 16.93 -15.21 -5.02
CA ARG A 8 17.72 -15.93 -4.01
C ARG A 8 16.86 -16.99 -3.30
N GLY A 9 17.01 -18.25 -3.69
CA GLY A 9 16.16 -19.33 -3.17
C GLY A 9 14.69 -19.08 -3.53
N LYS A 10 13.80 -19.14 -2.53
CA LYS A 10 12.37 -18.87 -2.70
C LYS A 10 12.00 -17.38 -2.84
N LEU A 11 12.96 -16.48 -2.68
CA LEU A 11 12.73 -15.04 -2.69
C LEU A 11 13.10 -14.41 -4.04
N THR A 12 12.21 -13.55 -4.53
CA THR A 12 12.44 -12.66 -5.69
C THR A 12 12.28 -11.22 -5.24
N TYR A 13 13.29 -10.40 -5.48
CA TYR A 13 13.35 -8.98 -5.11
C TYR A 13 13.16 -8.13 -6.37
N TYR A 14 12.21 -7.21 -6.33
CA TYR A 14 11.94 -6.23 -7.39
C TYR A 14 12.37 -4.86 -6.88
N TYR A 15 13.33 -4.22 -7.55
CA TYR A 15 13.94 -2.96 -7.10
C TYR A 15 14.33 -2.08 -8.29
N GLU A 16 14.70 -0.83 -7.99
CA GLU A 16 15.04 0.18 -8.98
C GLU A 16 16.41 0.81 -8.68
N GLY A 17 17.10 1.23 -9.74
CA GLY A 17 18.40 1.89 -9.65
C GLY A 17 19.57 0.95 -9.40
N GLU A 18 20.78 1.46 -9.64
CA GLU A 18 22.01 0.67 -9.51
C GLU A 18 22.41 0.42 -8.05
N ASN A 19 22.05 1.34 -7.15
CA ASN A 19 22.32 1.27 -5.71
C ASN A 19 21.02 1.41 -4.91
N PRO A 20 20.16 0.37 -4.88
CA PRO A 20 18.85 0.43 -4.26
C PRO A 20 18.96 0.51 -2.74
N VAL A 21 18.16 1.39 -2.13
CA VAL A 21 17.97 1.44 -0.66
C VAL A 21 16.92 0.41 -0.20
N LEU A 22 15.99 0.05 -1.08
CA LEU A 22 14.91 -0.90 -0.82
C LEU A 22 14.48 -1.63 -2.11
N SER A 23 13.74 -2.73 -1.94
CA SER A 23 12.95 -3.35 -2.99
C SER A 23 11.53 -2.80 -2.95
N ALA A 24 10.93 -2.46 -4.10
CA ALA A 24 9.51 -2.10 -4.16
C ALA A 24 8.63 -3.28 -3.68
N MET A 25 8.99 -4.50 -4.09
CA MET A 25 8.35 -5.72 -3.64
C MET A 25 9.36 -6.85 -3.37
N VAL A 26 9.05 -7.69 -2.40
CA VAL A 26 9.72 -8.99 -2.19
C VAL A 26 8.68 -10.09 -2.26
N VAL A 27 8.88 -11.02 -3.18
CA VAL A 27 7.97 -12.14 -3.42
C VAL A 27 8.60 -13.42 -2.91
N GLU A 28 7.87 -14.13 -2.06
CA GLU A 28 8.21 -15.45 -1.54
C GLU A 28 7.30 -16.50 -2.18
N LYS A 29 7.90 -17.43 -2.94
CA LYS A 29 7.17 -18.59 -3.47
C LYS A 29 6.91 -19.61 -2.35
N GLN A 30 5.65 -19.93 -2.14
CA GLN A 30 5.20 -20.94 -1.17
C GLN A 30 5.29 -22.36 -1.77
N PRO A 31 5.30 -23.43 -0.94
CA PRO A 31 5.43 -24.81 -1.41
C PRO A 31 4.31 -25.28 -2.34
N ASP A 32 3.10 -24.76 -2.15
CA ASP A 32 1.90 -25.00 -2.96
C ASP A 32 1.89 -24.20 -4.27
N GLY A 33 2.82 -23.27 -4.45
CA GLY A 33 2.94 -22.44 -5.65
C GLY A 33 2.41 -21.02 -5.47
N ASP A 34 1.72 -20.73 -4.35
CA ASP A 34 1.23 -19.39 -4.04
C ASP A 34 2.39 -18.40 -3.91
N LEU A 35 2.09 -17.13 -4.12
CA LEU A 35 3.06 -16.05 -3.98
C LEU A 35 2.69 -15.18 -2.80
N ARG A 36 3.50 -15.23 -1.75
CA ARG A 36 3.41 -14.25 -0.66
C ARG A 36 4.21 -13.01 -1.04
N ILE A 37 3.57 -11.86 -1.01
CA ILE A 37 4.13 -10.62 -1.53
C ILE A 37 4.23 -9.62 -0.40
N HIS A 38 5.43 -9.12 -0.16
CA HIS A 38 5.71 -8.02 0.74
C HIS A 38 5.84 -6.73 -0.08
N PHE A 39 4.94 -5.78 0.14
CA PHE A 39 4.95 -4.47 -0.49
C PHE A 39 5.69 -3.47 0.40
N SER A 40 6.67 -2.75 -0.14
CA SER A 40 7.35 -1.71 0.63
C SER A 40 6.44 -0.57 1.05
N GLY A 41 6.87 0.11 2.12
CA GLY A 41 6.28 1.34 2.62
C GLY A 41 6.02 2.33 1.49
N LEU A 42 4.79 2.81 1.39
CA LEU A 42 4.39 3.75 0.35
C LEU A 42 3.35 4.76 0.85
N THR A 43 3.53 5.99 0.41
CA THR A 43 2.68 7.15 0.71
C THR A 43 1.93 7.63 -0.52
N GLY A 44 0.77 8.25 -0.31
CA GLY A 44 -0.07 8.80 -1.39
C GLY A 44 0.33 10.18 -1.90
N GLY A 45 1.35 10.80 -1.30
CA GLY A 45 1.91 12.09 -1.69
C GLY A 45 2.98 11.95 -2.79
N HIS A 46 4.19 12.45 -2.54
CA HIS A 46 5.30 12.44 -3.49
C HIS A 46 5.63 11.03 -4.01
N SER A 47 5.55 10.00 -3.17
CA SER A 47 5.86 8.63 -3.60
C SER A 47 4.90 8.16 -4.69
N ALA A 48 3.59 8.31 -4.49
CA ALA A 48 2.60 7.93 -5.49
C ALA A 48 2.68 8.79 -6.75
N THR A 49 2.90 10.10 -6.62
CA THR A 49 3.12 10.99 -7.77
C THR A 49 4.27 10.51 -8.64
N LYS A 50 5.39 10.11 -8.04
CA LYS A 50 6.55 9.57 -8.78
C LYS A 50 6.24 8.23 -9.43
N VAL A 51 5.66 7.28 -8.69
CA VAL A 51 5.38 5.93 -9.19
C VAL A 51 4.38 5.95 -10.35
N LEU A 52 3.31 6.73 -10.23
CA LEU A 52 2.23 6.81 -11.20
C LEU A 52 2.40 7.95 -12.22
N GLN A 53 3.50 8.71 -12.13
CA GLN A 53 3.80 9.85 -13.01
C GLN A 53 2.66 10.88 -13.07
N LEU A 54 2.14 11.27 -11.89
CA LEU A 54 1.06 12.26 -11.79
C LEU A 54 1.61 13.68 -11.97
N ASP A 55 0.79 14.59 -12.51
CA ASP A 55 1.18 15.99 -12.74
C ASP A 55 1.23 16.83 -11.46
N SER A 56 0.58 16.38 -10.39
CA SER A 56 0.50 17.09 -9.12
C SER A 56 0.70 16.16 -7.92
N VAL A 57 1.14 16.76 -6.81
CA VAL A 57 1.29 16.10 -5.52
C VAL A 57 0.08 16.43 -4.67
N THR A 58 -0.65 15.39 -4.27
CA THR A 58 -1.71 15.50 -3.28
C THR A 58 -1.09 15.61 -1.89
N SER A 59 -1.66 16.43 -1.01
CA SER A 59 -1.17 16.58 0.36
C SER A 59 -2.32 16.61 1.36
N MET A 60 -2.21 15.82 2.43
CA MET A 60 -3.19 15.76 3.52
C MET A 60 -4.64 15.52 3.09
N GLU A 61 -4.84 14.73 2.03
CA GLU A 61 -6.16 14.35 1.50
C GLU A 61 -6.29 12.82 1.44
N PRO A 62 -6.58 12.14 2.56
CA PRO A 62 -6.67 10.68 2.63
C PRO A 62 -7.64 10.07 1.61
N ALA A 63 -8.71 10.79 1.26
CA ALA A 63 -9.69 10.36 0.26
C ALA A 63 -9.07 10.08 -1.12
N ILE A 64 -7.98 10.79 -1.46
CA ILE A 64 -7.24 10.62 -2.71
C ILE A 64 -5.98 9.78 -2.47
N GLU A 65 -5.23 10.09 -1.41
CA GLU A 65 -3.93 9.48 -1.13
C GLU A 65 -4.01 7.98 -0.87
N VAL A 66 -5.01 7.51 -0.11
CA VAL A 66 -5.14 6.08 0.24
C VAL A 66 -5.36 5.22 -1.01
N PRO A 67 -6.31 5.52 -1.92
CA PRO A 67 -6.42 4.80 -3.18
C PRO A 67 -5.15 4.84 -4.04
N LEU A 68 -4.39 5.94 -4.03
CA LEU A 68 -3.17 6.06 -4.81
C LEU A 68 -2.10 5.06 -4.37
N VAL A 69 -1.96 4.79 -3.07
CA VAL A 69 -1.04 3.78 -2.55
C VAL A 69 -1.33 2.41 -3.14
N PHE A 70 -2.60 1.98 -3.10
CA PHE A 70 -2.98 0.69 -3.68
C PHE A 70 -2.81 0.66 -5.19
N ARG A 71 -3.08 1.76 -5.91
CA ARG A 71 -2.82 1.85 -7.35
C ARG A 71 -1.34 1.72 -7.69
N CYS A 72 -0.44 2.23 -6.85
CA CYS A 72 0.99 2.04 -7.04
C CYS A 72 1.40 0.58 -6.86
N TRP A 73 0.86 -0.10 -5.85
CA TRP A 73 1.09 -1.53 -5.66
C TRP A 73 0.52 -2.36 -6.81
N GLU A 74 -0.68 -2.04 -7.31
CA GLU A 74 -1.25 -2.65 -8.52
C GLU A 74 -0.33 -2.45 -9.73
N TYR A 75 0.14 -1.23 -9.92
CA TYR A 75 1.08 -0.90 -10.98
C TYR A 75 2.36 -1.73 -10.88
N TRP A 76 2.93 -1.87 -9.68
CA TRP A 76 4.12 -2.72 -9.48
C TRP A 76 3.86 -4.19 -9.79
N LEU A 77 2.70 -4.73 -9.39
CA LEU A 77 2.32 -6.11 -9.70
C LEU A 77 2.21 -6.35 -11.21
N GLN A 78 1.59 -5.41 -11.92
CA GLN A 78 1.43 -5.44 -13.37
C GLN A 78 2.78 -5.35 -14.08
N GLU A 79 3.64 -4.39 -13.71
CA GLU A 79 4.98 -4.22 -14.30
C GLU A 79 5.89 -5.43 -14.01
N ALA A 80 5.71 -6.09 -12.87
CA ALA A 80 6.41 -7.33 -12.53
C ALA A 80 5.85 -8.58 -13.25
N GLY A 81 4.70 -8.44 -13.93
CA GLY A 81 3.99 -9.56 -14.57
C GLY A 81 3.45 -10.58 -13.58
N ILE A 82 3.12 -10.16 -12.34
CA ILE A 82 2.65 -11.05 -11.27
C ILE A 82 1.15 -11.30 -11.38
N CYS A 83 0.35 -10.24 -11.53
CA CYS A 83 -1.09 -10.32 -11.74
C CYS A 83 -1.58 -9.08 -12.53
N GLN A 84 -2.82 -9.11 -13.00
CA GLN A 84 -3.41 -8.02 -13.78
C GLN A 84 -4.16 -7.01 -12.91
N SER A 85 -4.64 -7.42 -11.74
CA SER A 85 -5.27 -6.54 -10.78
C SER A 85 -4.89 -6.86 -9.34
N ILE A 86 -4.85 -5.81 -8.52
CA ILE A 86 -4.66 -5.93 -7.07
C ILE A 86 -5.82 -6.66 -6.39
N ALA A 87 -6.98 -6.75 -7.04
CA ALA A 87 -8.11 -7.56 -6.58
C ALA A 87 -7.79 -9.06 -6.52
N GLU A 88 -6.79 -9.53 -7.27
CA GLU A 88 -6.30 -10.92 -7.22
C GLU A 88 -5.45 -11.19 -5.96
N ILE A 89 -5.10 -10.16 -5.21
CA ILE A 89 -4.27 -10.27 -4.01
C ILE A 89 -5.15 -10.29 -2.77
N ASP A 90 -5.11 -11.40 -2.04
CA ASP A 90 -5.66 -11.46 -0.69
C ASP A 90 -4.67 -10.82 0.29
N PHE A 91 -4.96 -9.59 0.72
CA PHE A 91 -4.18 -8.94 1.75
C PHE A 91 -4.36 -9.68 3.08
N ILE A 92 -3.25 -10.15 3.64
CA ILE A 92 -3.20 -10.79 4.95
C ILE A 92 -3.05 -9.73 6.03
N GLU A 93 -2.16 -8.76 5.79
CA GLU A 93 -1.78 -7.76 6.78
C GLU A 93 -1.52 -6.39 6.14
N ILE A 94 -2.00 -5.33 6.79
CA ILE A 94 -1.68 -3.94 6.44
C ILE A 94 -1.22 -3.20 7.69
N HIS A 95 -0.05 -2.56 7.60
CA HIS A 95 0.45 -1.63 8.62
C HIS A 95 0.20 -0.22 8.11
N ALA A 96 -0.62 0.55 8.82
CA ALA A 96 -0.88 1.93 8.47
C ALA A 96 -0.25 2.87 9.49
N PHE A 97 0.47 3.86 9.02
CA PHE A 97 1.00 4.94 9.82
C PHE A 97 0.33 6.23 9.36
N GLY A 98 -0.23 7.02 10.30
CA GLY A 98 -0.80 8.34 9.99
C GLY A 98 0.08 9.45 10.52
N ALA A 99 0.44 10.42 9.69
CA ALA A 99 1.19 11.61 10.09
C ALA A 99 0.32 12.58 10.89
N GLN A 100 0.98 13.51 11.57
CA GLN A 100 0.29 14.68 12.12
C GLN A 100 -0.17 15.60 10.98
N PRO A 101 -1.29 16.34 11.18
CA PRO A 101 -1.64 17.45 10.30
C PRO A 101 -0.48 18.43 10.08
N LYS A 102 -0.29 18.83 8.83
CA LYS A 102 0.74 19.82 8.43
C LYS A 102 0.35 21.24 8.82
N SER A 103 -0.95 21.49 8.93
CA SER A 103 -1.53 22.76 9.36
C SER A 103 -2.94 22.51 9.90
N PRO A 104 -3.41 23.28 10.90
CA PRO A 104 -2.68 24.32 11.63
C PRO A 104 -1.72 23.71 12.67
N SER A 105 -0.82 24.52 13.26
CA SER A 105 0.08 24.03 14.32
C SER A 105 -0.68 23.80 15.63
N PRO A 106 -0.44 22.69 16.35
CA PRO A 106 -1.06 22.42 17.65
C PRO A 106 -0.66 23.43 18.74
N LEU A 107 0.42 24.20 18.54
CA LEU A 107 0.87 25.22 19.49
C LEU A 107 0.12 26.55 19.30
N SER A 108 -0.21 26.90 18.06
CA SER A 108 -0.88 28.16 17.73
C SER A 108 -2.41 28.02 17.66
N ASP A 109 -2.91 26.85 17.25
CA ASP A 109 -4.34 26.54 17.17
C ASP A 109 -4.63 25.08 17.55
N PRO A 110 -4.68 24.77 18.87
CA PRO A 110 -4.96 23.42 19.35
C PRO A 110 -6.34 22.88 18.92
N ALA A 111 -7.34 23.76 18.76
CA ALA A 111 -8.69 23.37 18.41
C ALA A 111 -8.81 23.02 16.92
N GLY A 112 -8.26 23.87 16.04
CA GLY A 112 -8.17 23.60 14.61
C GLY A 112 -7.34 22.37 14.31
N TYR A 113 -6.22 22.16 15.02
CA TYR A 113 -5.41 20.96 14.87
C TYR A 113 -6.19 19.68 15.21
N ARG A 114 -6.94 19.67 16.33
CA ARG A 114 -7.79 18.52 16.68
C ARG A 114 -8.88 18.26 15.63
N LYS A 115 -9.53 19.31 15.13
CA LYS A 115 -10.54 19.18 14.08
C LYS A 115 -9.94 18.59 12.80
N GLU A 116 -8.73 19.01 12.45
CA GLU A 116 -8.03 18.48 11.29
C GLU A 116 -7.59 17.02 11.47
N GLN A 117 -7.13 16.63 12.67
CA GLN A 117 -6.89 15.23 13.00
C GLN A 117 -8.16 14.37 12.84
N GLU A 118 -9.30 14.86 13.32
CA GLU A 118 -10.58 14.16 13.19
C GLU A 118 -11.00 14.00 11.72
N ARG A 119 -10.84 15.06 10.91
CA ARG A 119 -11.10 15.03 9.46
C ARG A 119 -10.24 13.96 8.77
N VAL A 120 -8.92 14.06 8.92
CA VAL A 120 -7.95 13.16 8.28
C VAL A 120 -8.21 11.70 8.66
N ARG A 121 -8.47 11.41 9.94
CA ARG A 121 -8.78 10.05 10.41
C ARG A 121 -10.10 9.53 9.85
N THR A 122 -11.12 10.39 9.78
CA THR A 122 -12.43 10.02 9.23
C THR A 122 -12.33 9.71 7.74
N GLU A 123 -11.66 10.57 6.97
CA GLU A 123 -11.45 10.37 5.55
C GLU A 123 -10.61 9.12 5.27
N TYR A 124 -9.55 8.89 6.03
CA TYR A 124 -8.77 7.65 5.94
C TYR A 124 -9.64 6.41 6.14
N ALA A 125 -10.45 6.37 7.21
CA ALA A 125 -11.29 5.23 7.50
C ALA A 125 -12.34 4.99 6.39
N MET A 126 -12.87 6.05 5.80
CA MET A 126 -13.78 5.98 4.65
C MET A 126 -13.07 5.48 3.40
N ALA A 127 -11.94 6.09 3.03
CA ALA A 127 -11.19 5.75 1.83
C ALA A 127 -10.69 4.30 1.86
N TYR A 128 -10.13 3.88 2.99
CA TYR A 128 -9.65 2.51 3.19
C TYR A 128 -10.77 1.48 3.04
N ARG A 129 -11.89 1.69 3.74
CA ARG A 129 -13.05 0.78 3.67
C ARG A 129 -13.64 0.72 2.26
N ASN A 130 -13.78 1.88 1.60
CA ASN A 130 -14.36 1.95 0.27
C ASN A 130 -13.45 1.27 -0.76
N PHE A 131 -12.14 1.39 -0.62
CA PHE A 131 -11.18 0.70 -1.49
C PHE A 131 -11.45 -0.81 -1.52
N PHE A 132 -11.45 -1.49 -0.36
CA PHE A 132 -11.71 -2.93 -0.33
C PHE A 132 -13.13 -3.26 -0.80
N LYS A 133 -14.14 -2.51 -0.36
CA LYS A 133 -15.54 -2.74 -0.76
C LYS A 133 -15.75 -2.64 -2.28
N GLU A 134 -15.09 -1.70 -2.94
CA GLU A 134 -15.36 -1.37 -4.34
C GLU A 134 -14.37 -2.03 -5.31
N LYS A 135 -13.11 -2.21 -4.90
CA LYS A 135 -12.03 -2.73 -5.74
C LYS A 135 -11.69 -4.19 -5.46
N CYS A 136 -11.92 -4.66 -4.24
CA CYS A 136 -11.63 -6.04 -3.82
C CYS A 136 -12.87 -6.71 -3.20
N PRO A 137 -14.06 -6.67 -3.84
CA PRO A 137 -15.32 -7.06 -3.19
C PRO A 137 -15.42 -8.55 -2.86
N GLN A 138 -14.59 -9.39 -3.47
CA GLN A 138 -14.56 -10.84 -3.23
C GLN A 138 -13.55 -11.25 -2.16
N ASN A 139 -12.66 -10.34 -1.76
CA ASN A 139 -11.59 -10.61 -0.82
C ASN A 139 -12.08 -10.40 0.62
N GLY A 140 -11.35 -10.99 1.56
CA GLY A 140 -11.45 -10.60 2.97
C GLY A 140 -10.88 -9.19 3.21
N VAL A 141 -11.06 -8.67 4.43
CA VAL A 141 -10.32 -7.49 4.89
C VAL A 141 -9.10 -7.92 5.72
N PRO A 142 -7.92 -7.32 5.50
CA PRO A 142 -6.69 -7.76 6.16
C PRO A 142 -6.70 -7.48 7.66
N ALA A 143 -5.91 -8.25 8.41
CA ALA A 143 -5.50 -7.84 9.75
C ALA A 143 -4.76 -6.50 9.65
N ARG A 144 -5.08 -5.56 10.55
CA ARG A 144 -4.55 -4.21 10.44
C ARG A 144 -4.35 -3.56 11.80
N PHE A 145 -3.24 -2.85 11.96
CA PHE A 145 -3.08 -1.84 13.00
C PHE A 145 -2.83 -0.46 12.38
N THR A 146 -3.08 0.59 13.18
CA THR A 146 -2.79 1.97 12.80
C THR A 146 -2.05 2.67 13.93
N VAL A 147 -0.91 3.27 13.62
CA VAL A 147 -0.12 4.09 14.55
C VAL A 147 -0.09 5.53 14.04
N HIS A 148 -0.17 6.49 14.94
CA HIS A 148 0.03 7.90 14.60
C HIS A 148 1.45 8.33 14.98
N VAL A 149 2.19 8.83 13.99
CA VAL A 149 3.59 9.28 14.14
C VAL A 149 3.69 10.79 13.91
N VAL A 150 4.85 11.38 14.21
CA VAL A 150 5.08 12.80 13.98
C VAL A 150 5.07 13.10 12.48
N ASP A 151 5.90 12.42 11.70
CA ASP A 151 6.00 12.62 10.27
C ASP A 151 6.64 11.43 9.53
N PHE A 152 6.62 11.48 8.20
CA PHE A 152 7.28 10.61 7.24
C PHE A 152 8.36 11.38 6.46
N PRO A 153 9.25 10.68 5.72
CA PRO A 153 10.10 11.34 4.71
C PRO A 153 9.31 12.03 3.59
N ASP A 154 8.10 11.56 3.28
CA ASP A 154 7.17 12.23 2.36
C ASP A 154 6.35 13.27 3.14
N GLU A 155 6.82 14.52 3.13
CA GLU A 155 6.22 15.60 3.91
C GLU A 155 4.83 16.02 3.41
N ALA A 156 4.40 15.59 2.22
CA ALA A 156 3.05 15.86 1.72
C ALA A 156 2.02 14.89 2.31
N ALA A 157 2.46 13.69 2.70
CA ALA A 157 1.56 12.56 2.87
C ALA A 157 0.79 12.56 4.19
N SER A 158 -0.47 12.12 4.14
CA SER A 158 -1.28 11.87 5.35
C SER A 158 -1.01 10.49 5.97
N TYR A 159 -0.77 9.47 5.14
CA TYR A 159 -0.55 8.09 5.57
C TYR A 159 0.55 7.39 4.77
N GLU A 160 1.27 6.51 5.45
CA GLU A 160 2.15 5.51 4.86
C GLU A 160 1.60 4.11 5.13
N PHE A 161 1.65 3.23 4.13
CA PHE A 161 1.24 1.85 4.26
C PHE A 161 2.37 0.90 3.90
N TYR A 162 2.47 -0.17 4.67
CA TYR A 162 3.18 -1.39 4.31
C TYR A 162 2.17 -2.54 4.26
N GLY A 163 2.35 -3.49 3.34
CA GLY A 163 1.39 -4.57 3.13
C GLY A 163 2.01 -5.92 2.89
N VAL A 164 1.30 -6.96 3.33
CA VAL A 164 1.58 -8.35 2.97
C VAL A 164 0.33 -8.95 2.34
N GLY A 165 0.48 -9.45 1.11
CA GLY A 165 -0.58 -10.11 0.37
C GLY A 165 -0.21 -11.53 -0.04
N LEU A 166 -1.21 -12.28 -0.49
CA LEU A 166 -1.08 -13.60 -1.07
C LEU A 166 -1.78 -13.59 -2.43
N LEU A 167 -1.05 -13.96 -3.48
CA LEU A 167 -1.66 -14.37 -4.73
C LEU A 167 -1.81 -15.89 -4.68
N GLN A 168 -3.05 -16.34 -4.53
CA GLN A 168 -3.39 -17.75 -4.56
C GLN A 168 -3.36 -18.22 -6.02
N GLN A 169 -2.53 -19.22 -6.32
CA GLN A 169 -2.57 -19.86 -7.63
C GLN A 169 -3.78 -20.79 -7.69
N ASP A 170 -4.34 -21.01 -8.88
CA ASP A 170 -5.41 -21.98 -9.06
C ASP A 170 -4.92 -23.37 -8.67
N HIS A 171 -5.21 -23.76 -7.44
CA HIS A 171 -5.07 -25.14 -6.99
C HIS A 171 -6.16 -25.93 -7.69
N VAL A 172 -5.80 -26.90 -8.53
CA VAL A 172 -6.74 -27.93 -8.95
C VAL A 172 -7.13 -28.67 -7.68
N LEU A 173 -8.24 -28.27 -7.05
CA LEU A 173 -8.87 -29.02 -5.98
C LEU A 173 -9.10 -30.42 -6.52
N SER A 174 -8.46 -31.44 -5.93
CA SER A 174 -8.88 -32.80 -6.19
C SER A 174 -10.31 -32.96 -5.69
N ASP A 175 -11.14 -33.72 -6.41
CA ASP A 175 -12.58 -33.91 -6.17
C ASP A 175 -12.96 -34.41 -4.75
N SER A 176 -11.99 -34.62 -3.85
CA SER A 176 -12.18 -35.00 -2.46
C SER A 176 -12.50 -33.85 -1.50
N GLU A 177 -12.44 -32.59 -1.94
CA GLU A 177 -12.61 -31.41 -1.08
C GLU A 177 -13.78 -30.47 -1.49
N ARG A 178 -14.71 -30.95 -2.34
CA ARG A 178 -15.99 -30.27 -2.64
C ARG A 178 -17.16 -30.88 -1.89
#